data_AF-A0A645HJ94-F1
#
_entry.id   AF-A0A645HJ94-F1
#
_cell.length_a   1.000
_cell.length_b   1.000
_cell.length_c   1.000
_cell.angle_alpha   90.00
_cell.angle_beta   90.00
_cell.angle_gamma   90.00
#
_symmetry.space_group_name_H-M   'P 1'
#
loop_
_entity.id
_entity.type
_entity.pdbx_description
1 polymer ?
#
loop_
_entity_poly.entity_id
_entity_poly.type
_entity_poly.pdbx_seq_one_letter_code
_entity_poly.pdbx_strand_id
1 'polypeptide(L)'
;MFLIKETKPATYINIVAAVTNVLINLILIPIPSIGILGAAFSTLISFSLMAAFCVHVSLKHFELDFYYLDIAKSILSSTAMYFFVTSFTISGILELFEAIGAGLIVYLVVMLIVGGFTNHEVSLIKKYLFRSKVNPNTK
;
A
#
# COMPACT_ATOMS: atom_id res chain seq x y z
N MET A 1 -8.37 7.62 16.10
CA MET A 1 -8.63 6.96 17.39
C MET A 1 -7.65 7.36 18.49
N PHE A 2 -6.35 7.05 18.38
CA PHE A 2 -5.37 7.41 19.42
C PHE A 2 -5.28 8.91 19.71
N LEU A 3 -5.45 9.75 18.68
CA LEU A 3 -5.50 11.21 18.82
C LEU A 3 -6.77 11.71 19.53
N ILE A 4 -7.86 10.95 19.50
CA ILE A 4 -9.13 11.29 20.18
C ILE A 4 -9.19 10.63 21.57
N LYS A 5 -8.12 9.95 22.01
CA LYS A 5 -8.05 9.14 23.26
C LYS A 5 -9.12 8.05 23.41
N GLU A 6 -9.95 7.82 22.39
CA GLU A 6 -10.82 6.66 22.33
C GLU A 6 -10.00 5.45 21.91
N THR A 7 -9.83 4.48 22.81
CA THR A 7 -9.12 3.23 22.54
C THR A 7 -10.07 2.04 22.39
N LYS A 8 -11.28 2.13 22.94
CA LYS A 8 -12.29 1.06 22.94
C LYS A 8 -12.58 0.52 21.53
N PRO A 9 -12.99 1.35 20.53
CA PRO A 9 -13.19 0.85 19.18
C PRO A 9 -11.95 0.20 18.53
N ALA A 10 -10.71 0.62 18.83
CA ALA A 10 -9.48 0.09 18.26
C ALA A 10 -9.21 -1.29 18.82
N THR A 11 -9.43 -1.46 20.13
CA THR A 11 -9.37 -2.77 20.78
C THR A 11 -10.38 -3.73 20.18
N TYR A 12 -11.64 -3.31 20.01
CA TYR A 12 -12.66 -4.17 19.39
C TYR A 12 -12.32 -4.54 17.94
N ILE A 13 -11.86 -3.58 17.13
CA ILE A 13 -11.43 -3.83 15.75
C ILE A 13 -10.28 -4.83 15.71
N ASN A 14 -9.27 -4.69 16.58
CA ASN A 14 -8.15 -5.61 16.67
C ASN A 14 -8.57 -7.02 17.14
N ILE A 15 -9.50 -7.12 18.09
CA ILE A 15 -10.05 -8.41 18.53
C ILE A 15 -10.76 -9.10 17.38
N VAL A 16 -11.62 -8.38 16.64
CA VAL A 16 -12.32 -8.95 15.48
C VAL A 16 -11.31 -9.42 14.43
N ALA A 17 -10.31 -8.60 14.09
CA ALA A 17 -9.27 -8.98 13.14
C ALA A 17 -8.47 -10.22 13.59
N ALA A 18 -8.09 -10.29 14.87
CA ALA A 18 -7.36 -11.42 15.42
C ALA A 18 -8.20 -12.72 15.41
N VAL A 19 -9.47 -12.63 15.80
CA VAL A 19 -10.40 -13.77 15.76
C VAL A 19 -10.62 -14.23 14.32
N THR A 20 -10.86 -13.31 13.39
CA THR A 20 -10.97 -13.62 11.96
C THR A 20 -9.70 -14.31 11.44
N ASN A 21 -8.52 -13.84 11.82
CA ASN A 21 -7.25 -14.44 11.38
C ASN A 21 -7.11 -15.88 11.87
N VAL A 22 -7.38 -16.13 13.16
CA VAL A 22 -7.29 -17.47 13.73
C VAL A 22 -8.32 -18.41 13.09
N LEU A 23 -9.57 -17.97 12.95
CA LEU A 23 -10.63 -18.79 12.37
C LEU A 23 -10.33 -19.15 10.91
N ILE A 24 -9.93 -18.17 10.08
CA ILE A 24 -9.60 -18.43 8.68
C ILE A 24 -8.35 -19.32 8.58
N ASN A 25 -7.34 -19.14 9.44
CA ASN A 25 -6.17 -20.03 9.48
C ASN A 25 -6.57 -21.48 9.76
N LEU A 26 -7.43 -21.70 10.77
CA LEU A 26 -7.93 -23.02 11.12
C LEU A 26 -8.74 -23.68 10.00
N ILE A 27 -9.35 -22.89 9.11
CA ILE A 27 -10.13 -23.41 7.97
C ILE A 27 -9.23 -23.63 6.74
N LEU A 28 -8.37 -22.68 6.38
CA LEU A 28 -7.64 -22.70 5.11
C LEU A 28 -6.35 -23.52 5.17
N ILE A 29 -5.64 -23.54 6.30
CA ILE A 29 -4.37 -24.28 6.42
C ILE A 29 -4.57 -25.79 6.27
N PRO A 30 -5.61 -26.41 6.86
CA PRO A 30 -5.85 -27.84 6.68
C PRO A 30 -6.30 -28.25 5.27
N ILE A 31 -6.63 -27.30 4.38
CA ILE A 31 -7.03 -27.61 3.00
C ILE A 31 -5.78 -28.00 2.19
N PRO A 32 -5.70 -29.24 1.66
CA PRO A 32 -4.49 -29.76 1.03
C PRO A 32 -4.00 -28.96 -0.19
N SER A 33 -4.90 -28.29 -0.91
CA SER A 33 -4.57 -27.47 -2.07
C SER A 33 -4.02 -26.08 -1.72
N ILE A 34 -4.22 -25.62 -0.49
CA ILE A 34 -3.86 -24.26 -0.04
C ILE A 34 -2.65 -24.31 0.90
N GLY A 35 -2.68 -25.18 1.92
CA GLY A 35 -1.60 -25.32 2.90
C GLY A 35 -1.19 -23.98 3.51
N ILE A 36 0.11 -23.66 3.47
CA ILE A 36 0.67 -22.44 4.06
C ILE A 36 0.19 -21.15 3.39
N LEU A 37 -0.22 -21.18 2.12
CA LEU A 37 -0.80 -20.00 1.45
C LEU A 37 -2.08 -19.54 2.16
N GLY A 38 -2.75 -20.46 2.86
CA GLY A 38 -3.93 -20.17 3.67
C GLY A 38 -3.63 -19.16 4.77
N ALA A 39 -2.43 -19.22 5.35
CA ALA A 39 -1.99 -18.26 6.36
C ALA A 39 -1.80 -16.85 5.79
N ALA A 40 -1.28 -16.76 4.55
CA ALA A 40 -1.14 -15.50 3.85
C ALA A 40 -2.51 -14.89 3.52
N PHE A 41 -3.44 -15.67 2.98
CA PHE A 41 -4.81 -15.22 2.71
C PHE A 41 -5.56 -14.81 3.96
N SER A 42 -5.43 -15.57 5.06
CA SER A 42 -6.03 -15.21 6.34
C SER A 42 -5.55 -13.85 6.85
N THR A 43 -4.25 -13.60 6.77
CA THR A 43 -3.64 -12.32 7.18
C THR A 43 -4.11 -11.17 6.30
N LEU A 44 -4.14 -11.37 4.98
CA LEU A 44 -4.64 -10.39 4.03
C LEU A 44 -6.11 -10.01 4.32
N ILE A 45 -6.98 -11.00 4.50
CA ILE A 45 -8.41 -10.78 4.77
C ILE A 45 -8.61 -10.07 6.12
N SER A 46 -7.91 -10.53 7.16
CA SER A 46 -8.06 -9.99 8.51
C SER A 46 -7.61 -8.53 8.61
N PHE A 47 -6.48 -8.18 7.98
CA PHE A 47 -6.01 -6.80 7.96
C PHE A 47 -6.81 -5.92 7.00
N SER A 48 -7.35 -6.46 5.92
CA SER A 48 -8.30 -5.72 5.07
C SER A 48 -9.58 -5.38 5.84
N LEU A 49 -10.12 -6.33 6.61
CA LEU A 49 -11.28 -6.12 7.48
C LEU A 49 -10.97 -5.08 8.57
N MET A 50 -9.79 -5.19 9.19
CA MET A 50 -9.30 -4.23 10.19
C MET A 50 -9.23 -2.81 9.60
N ALA A 51 -8.64 -2.64 8.42
CA ALA A 51 -8.54 -1.37 7.73
C ALA A 51 -9.93 -0.80 7.38
N ALA A 52 -10.84 -1.64 6.87
CA ALA A 52 -12.21 -1.24 6.54
C ALA A 52 -12.97 -0.72 7.78
N PHE A 53 -12.91 -1.43 8.90
CA PHE A 53 -13.54 -0.94 10.14
C PHE A 53 -12.86 0.30 10.71
N CYS A 54 -11.54 0.39 10.62
CA CYS A 54 -10.80 1.58 11.04
C CYS A 54 -11.25 2.81 10.23
N VAL A 55 -11.38 2.69 8.91
CA VAL A 55 -11.91 3.74 8.04
C VAL A 55 -13.35 4.08 8.41
N HIS A 56 -14.22 3.07 8.54
CA HIS A 56 -15.64 3.29 8.86
C HIS A 56 -15.84 4.01 10.19
N VAL A 57 -15.08 3.66 11.24
CA VAL A 57 -15.15 4.34 12.54
C VAL A 57 -14.50 5.73 12.49
N SER A 58 -13.42 5.88 11.73
CA SER A 58 -12.73 7.17 11.57
C SER A 58 -13.59 8.18 10.83
N LEU A 59 -14.35 7.75 9.82
CA LEU A 59 -15.31 8.59 9.09
C LEU A 59 -16.44 9.16 9.97
N LYS A 60 -16.72 8.56 11.13
CA LYS A 60 -17.68 9.11 12.10
C LYS A 60 -17.14 10.30 12.89
N HIS A 61 -15.82 10.44 12.97
CA HIS A 61 -15.14 11.45 13.78
C HIS A 61 -14.36 12.46 12.94
N PHE A 62 -14.01 12.10 11.70
CA PHE A 62 -13.25 12.92 10.77
C PHE A 62 -13.88 12.83 9.38
N GLU A 63 -14.00 13.98 8.72
CA GLU A 63 -14.19 14.02 7.27
C GLU A 63 -12.86 13.63 6.62
N LEU A 64 -12.76 12.36 6.22
CA LEU A 64 -11.59 11.87 5.49
C LEU A 64 -11.81 12.10 4.00
N ASP A 65 -11.09 13.06 3.44
CA ASP A 65 -10.98 13.23 1.99
C ASP A 65 -10.10 12.11 1.43
N PHE A 66 -10.74 11.01 1.04
CA PHE A 66 -10.07 9.93 0.36
C PHE A 66 -9.74 10.33 -1.08
N TYR A 67 -8.44 10.46 -1.36
CA TYR A 67 -7.92 10.66 -2.71
C TYR A 67 -7.95 9.34 -3.51
N TYR A 68 -9.16 8.83 -3.79
CA TYR A 68 -9.36 7.54 -4.49
C TYR A 68 -8.66 7.49 -5.85
N LEU A 69 -8.57 8.63 -6.53
CA LEU A 69 -7.81 8.73 -7.78
C LEU A 69 -6.34 8.40 -7.54
N ASP A 70 -5.70 8.94 -6.51
CA ASP A 70 -4.27 8.69 -6.24
C ASP A 70 -3.99 7.25 -5.80
N ILE A 71 -4.96 6.61 -5.12
CA ILE A 71 -4.93 5.16 -4.86
C ILE A 71 -4.96 4.38 -6.18
N ALA A 72 -5.85 4.73 -7.11
CA ALA A 72 -5.93 4.07 -8.41
C ALA A 72 -4.65 4.25 -9.24
N LYS A 73 -4.04 5.44 -9.23
CA LYS A 73 -2.74 5.70 -9.89
C LYS A 73 -1.62 4.84 -9.29
N SER A 74 -1.64 4.66 -7.97
CA SER A 74 -0.69 3.79 -7.26
C SER A 74 -0.86 2.32 -7.65
N ILE A 75 -2.10 1.83 -7.73
CA ILE A 75 -2.42 0.47 -8.18
C ILE A 75 -1.97 0.25 -9.62
N LEU A 76 -2.25 1.21 -10.52
CA LEU A 76 -1.82 1.15 -11.93
C LEU A 76 -0.29 1.07 -12.05
N SER A 77 0.43 1.88 -11.29
CA SER A 77 1.90 1.90 -11.30
C SER A 77 2.50 0.60 -10.74
N SER A 78 1.93 0.06 -9.66
CA SER A 78 2.32 -1.24 -9.11
C SER A 78 2.04 -2.39 -10.09
N THR A 79 0.94 -2.31 -10.84
CA THR A 79 0.57 -3.31 -11.85
C THR A 79 1.54 -3.29 -13.04
N ALA A 80 1.90 -2.09 -13.52
CA ALA A 80 2.90 -1.92 -14.57
C ALA A 80 4.28 -2.45 -14.14
N MET A 81 4.70 -2.16 -12.90
CA MET A 81 5.89 -2.73 -12.30
C MET A 81 5.83 -4.25 -12.25
N TYR A 82 4.72 -4.84 -11.81
CA TYR A 82 4.55 -6.30 -11.74
C TYR A 82 4.79 -6.95 -13.10
N PHE A 83 4.12 -6.49 -14.17
CA PHE A 83 4.30 -7.05 -15.51
C PHE A 83 5.76 -6.93 -15.99
N PHE A 84 6.41 -5.80 -15.70
CA PHE A 84 7.82 -5.62 -16.04
C PHE A 84 8.72 -6.60 -15.29
N VAL A 85 8.60 -6.71 -13.97
CA VAL A 85 9.43 -7.59 -13.14
C VAL A 85 9.19 -9.06 -13.48
N THR A 86 7.97 -9.46 -13.86
CA THR A 86 7.70 -10.85 -14.29
C THR A 86 8.44 -11.29 -15.55
N SER A 87 9.01 -10.35 -16.32
CA SER A 87 9.84 -10.67 -17.48
C SER A 87 11.28 -11.05 -17.10
N PHE A 88 11.70 -10.84 -15.85
CA PHE A 88 13.02 -11.21 -15.36
C PHE A 88 13.04 -12.66 -14.88
N THR A 89 14.10 -13.39 -15.23
CA THR A 89 14.35 -14.72 -14.69
C THR A 89 15.31 -14.59 -13.51
N ILE A 90 14.81 -14.77 -12.28
CA ILE A 90 15.61 -14.61 -11.07
C ILE A 90 16.16 -15.99 -10.66
N SER A 91 17.43 -16.22 -10.94
CA SER A 91 18.20 -17.42 -10.62
C SER A 91 19.25 -17.16 -9.53
N GLY A 92 19.66 -15.91 -9.33
CA GLY A 92 20.66 -15.51 -8.35
C GLY A 92 20.34 -14.24 -7.57
N ILE A 93 21.13 -13.97 -6.53
CA ILE A 93 20.93 -12.80 -5.66
C ILE A 93 21.21 -11.47 -6.38
N LEU A 94 22.13 -11.45 -7.35
CA LEU A 94 22.43 -10.27 -8.16
C LEU A 94 21.24 -9.90 -9.05
N GLU A 95 20.67 -10.89 -9.76
CA GLU A 95 19.48 -10.72 -10.60
C GLU A 95 18.26 -10.28 -9.78
N LEU A 96 18.16 -10.71 -8.51
CA LEU A 96 17.14 -10.23 -7.58
C LEU A 96 17.29 -8.73 -7.31
N PHE A 97 18.52 -8.25 -7.01
CA PHE A 97 18.76 -6.82 -6.81
C PHE A 97 18.52 -6.00 -8.08
N GLU A 98 18.87 -6.54 -9.25
CA GLU A 98 18.57 -5.91 -10.54
C GLU A 98 17.05 -5.79 -10.76
N ALA A 99 16.29 -6.86 -10.52
CA ALA A 99 14.84 -6.85 -10.64
C ALA A 99 14.18 -5.85 -9.67
N ILE A 100 14.68 -5.76 -8.42
CA ILE A 100 14.20 -4.77 -7.43
C ILE A 100 14.50 -3.35 -7.92
N GLY A 101 15.74 -3.08 -8.35
CA GLY A 101 16.16 -1.76 -8.81
C GLY A 101 15.38 -1.31 -10.05
N ALA A 102 15.25 -2.20 -11.04
CA ALA A 102 14.51 -1.92 -12.26
C ALA A 102 13.00 -1.76 -11.99
N GLY A 103 12.41 -2.62 -11.15
CA GLY A 103 11.01 -2.50 -10.72
C GLY A 103 10.71 -1.17 -10.02
N LEU A 104 11.60 -0.74 -9.10
CA LEU A 104 11.48 0.56 -8.44
C LEU A 104 11.48 1.72 -9.45
N ILE A 105 12.38 1.68 -10.44
CA ILE A 105 12.44 2.69 -11.49
C ILE A 105 11.13 2.71 -12.29
N VAL A 106 10.61 1.56 -12.71
CA VAL A 106 9.35 1.48 -13.46
C VAL A 106 8.19 2.05 -12.64
N TYR A 107 8.05 1.66 -11.37
CA TYR A 107 7.00 2.18 -10.50
C TYR A 107 7.05 3.73 -10.42
N LEU A 108 8.24 4.29 -10.16
CA LEU A 108 8.41 5.74 -10.04
C LEU A 108 8.14 6.47 -11.35
N VAL A 109 8.61 5.94 -12.48
CA VAL A 109 8.37 6.53 -13.81
C VAL A 109 6.89 6.53 -14.14
N VAL A 110 6.18 5.42 -13.94
CA VAL A 110 4.74 5.34 -14.21
C VAL A 110 3.97 6.27 -13.26
N MET A 111 4.32 6.32 -11.97
CA MET A 111 3.71 7.26 -11.02
C MET A 111 3.89 8.72 -11.45
N LEU A 112 5.05 9.09 -11.98
CA LEU A 112 5.29 10.44 -12.51
C LEU A 112 4.46 10.72 -13.76
N ILE A 113 4.38 9.76 -14.70
CA ILE A 113 3.61 9.91 -15.95
C ILE A 113 2.11 10.05 -15.67
N VAL A 114 1.59 9.25 -14.75
CA VAL A 114 0.16 9.24 -14.38
C VAL A 114 -0.20 10.47 -13.52
N GLY A 115 0.78 11.29 -13.12
CA GLY A 115 0.56 12.46 -12.28
C GLY A 115 0.15 12.06 -10.86
N GLY A 116 0.76 11.01 -10.32
CA GLY A 116 0.57 10.56 -8.94
C GLY A 116 1.21 11.50 -7.91
N PHE A 117 2.10 12.39 -8.35
CA PHE A 117 2.69 13.44 -7.52
C PHE A 117 2.10 14.79 -7.89
N THR A 118 1.76 15.58 -6.87
CA THR A 118 1.33 16.96 -7.04
C THR A 118 2.50 17.84 -7.54
N ASN A 119 2.17 18.93 -8.24
CA ASN A 119 3.17 19.90 -8.70
C ASN A 119 4.04 20.44 -7.56
N HIS A 120 3.44 20.60 -6.37
CA HIS A 120 4.15 21.01 -5.16
C HIS A 120 5.19 19.96 -4.73
N GLU A 121 4.83 18.68 -4.66
CA GLU A 121 5.75 17.58 -4.31
C GLU A 121 6.91 17.48 -5.30
N VAL A 122 6.62 17.55 -6.61
CA VAL A 122 7.67 17.56 -7.65
C VAL A 122 8.59 18.78 -7.51
N SER A 123 8.05 19.96 -7.16
CA SER A 123 8.85 21.16 -6.93
C SER A 123 9.79 21.02 -5.72
N LEU A 124 9.34 20.34 -4.66
CA LEU A 124 10.16 20.08 -3.47
C LEU A 124 11.29 19.11 -3.79
N ILE A 125 11.00 18.03 -4.51
CA ILE A 125 12.02 17.09 -4.99
C ILE A 125 13.06 17.83 -5.83
N LYS A 126 12.63 18.67 -6.77
CA LYS A 126 13.54 19.50 -7.59
C LYS A 126 14.39 20.46 -6.75
N LYS A 127 13.81 21.07 -5.73
CA LYS A 127 14.49 22.00 -4.82
C LYS A 127 15.61 21.30 -4.03
N TYR A 128 15.34 20.12 -3.47
CA TYR A 128 16.30 19.43 -2.60
C TYR A 128 17.35 18.61 -3.37
N LEU A 129 16.97 17.95 -4.47
CA LEU A 129 17.91 17.16 -5.27
C LEU A 129 18.76 18.02 -6.22
N PHE A 130 18.17 19.05 -6.83
CA PHE A 130 18.85 19.84 -7.87
C PHE A 130 19.20 21.26 -7.41
N ARG A 131 18.98 21.61 -6.14
CA ARG A 131 19.26 22.93 -5.54
C ARG A 131 18.71 24.11 -6.37
N SER A 132 17.64 23.87 -7.13
CA SER A 132 17.05 24.84 -8.06
C SER A 132 16.13 25.82 -7.32
N LYS A 133 16.16 27.11 -7.69
CA LYS A 133 15.29 28.14 -7.12
C LYS A 133 13.85 27.90 -7.57
N VAL A 134 12.95 27.59 -6.61
CA VAL A 134 11.51 27.47 -6.86
C VAL A 134 10.95 28.87 -7.17
N ASN A 135 10.26 29.01 -8.31
CA ASN A 135 9.60 30.25 -8.70
C ASN A 135 8.33 30.44 -7.84
N PRO A 136 8.18 31.54 -7.08
CA PRO A 136 7.11 31.70 -6.08
C PRO A 136 5.67 31.83 -6.64
N ASN A 137 5.45 31.73 -7.96
CA ASN A 137 4.16 32.00 -8.61
C ASN A 137 3.35 30.76 -9.02
N THR A 138 3.76 29.53 -8.69
CA THR A 138 2.89 28.35 -8.83
C THR A 138 2.02 28.20 -7.59
N LYS A 139 0.87 28.87 -7.59
CA LYS A 139 -0.29 28.56 -6.75
C LYS A 139 -1.16 27.52 -7.43
#